data_AF-A0A1D7XW89-F1
#
_entry.id   AF-A0A1D7XW89-F1
#
_cell.length_a   1.000
_cell.length_b   1.000
_cell.length_c   1.000
_cell.angle_alpha   90.00
_cell.angle_beta   90.00
_cell.angle_gamma   90.00
#
_symmetry.space_group_name_H-M   'P 1'
#
loop_
_entity.id
_entity.type
_entity.pdbx_description
1 polymer ?
#
loop_
_entity_poly.entity_id
_entity_poly.type
_entity_poly.pdbx_seq_one_letter_code
_entity_poly.pdbx_strand_id
1 'polypeptide(L)'
;MKTLIPSFLMLISSLCFSQGYSNDRQVYSDYLLDKNNKKISCNIREIKNGKIKFQQEGNIFIKTEDLSNFKDVKFSKTDIVKNPLNIKVEKPNKKYSYIYFYAANDRPYTVMQNKKKVVRITKHSYYLYRVEANKTYELYCSGNSRKKEKLTLKALGGKTYIVKGIRAKKTQAQMYNSGILSKLVVDNSKLSKYALLTMSKKAKK
;
A
#
# COMPACT_ATOMS: atom_id res chain seq x y z
N MET A 1 -30.35 -53.60 -44.90
CA MET A 1 -29.58 -52.36 -44.58
C MET A 1 -30.51 -51.23 -44.14
N LYS A 2 -31.12 -51.26 -42.95
CA LYS A 2 -31.95 -50.13 -42.45
C LYS A 2 -32.02 -50.12 -40.90
N THR A 3 -30.88 -50.07 -40.22
CA THR A 3 -30.85 -49.92 -38.73
C THR A 3 -29.53 -49.28 -38.24
N LEU A 4 -28.91 -48.42 -39.04
CA LEU A 4 -27.62 -47.77 -38.67
C LEU A 4 -27.72 -46.26 -38.43
N ILE A 5 -28.91 -45.66 -38.57
CA ILE A 5 -29.10 -44.21 -38.49
C ILE A 5 -29.50 -43.69 -37.09
N PRO A 6 -30.27 -44.40 -36.23
CA PRO A 6 -30.68 -43.80 -34.96
C PRO A 6 -29.56 -43.79 -33.91
N SER A 7 -28.54 -44.66 -34.04
CA SER A 7 -27.40 -44.75 -33.12
C SER A 7 -26.39 -43.60 -33.29
N PHE A 8 -26.33 -42.98 -34.48
CA PHE A 8 -25.41 -41.86 -34.74
C PHE A 8 -25.92 -40.54 -34.16
N LEU A 9 -27.24 -40.34 -34.11
CA LEU A 9 -27.87 -39.15 -33.55
C LEU A 9 -27.80 -39.09 -32.01
N MET A 10 -27.78 -40.23 -31.31
CA MET A 10 -27.57 -40.24 -29.85
C MET A 10 -26.11 -39.99 -29.44
N LEU A 11 -25.14 -40.25 -30.32
CA LEU A 11 -23.73 -39.96 -30.03
C LEU A 11 -23.40 -38.46 -30.16
N ILE A 12 -24.05 -37.74 -31.08
CA ILE A 12 -23.80 -36.31 -31.30
C ILE A 12 -24.46 -35.47 -30.20
N SER A 13 -25.64 -35.87 -29.71
CA SER A 13 -26.30 -35.17 -28.60
C SER A 13 -25.56 -35.33 -27.28
N SER A 14 -24.84 -36.44 -27.05
CA SER A 14 -24.00 -36.62 -25.86
C SER A 14 -22.66 -35.87 -25.92
N LEU A 15 -22.15 -35.54 -27.12
CA LEU A 15 -20.95 -34.72 -27.30
C LEU A 15 -21.21 -33.21 -27.09
N CYS A 16 -22.41 -32.70 -27.39
CA CYS A 16 -22.75 -31.30 -27.17
C CYS A 16 -22.92 -30.91 -25.69
N PHE A 17 -23.14 -31.88 -24.79
CA PHE A 17 -23.21 -31.62 -23.35
C PHE A 17 -21.88 -31.84 -22.59
N SER A 18 -20.82 -32.34 -23.24
CA SER A 18 -19.50 -32.45 -22.60
C SER A 18 -18.63 -31.19 -22.73
N GLN A 19 -19.10 -30.16 -23.42
CA GLN A 19 -18.50 -28.81 -23.37
C GLN A 19 -18.98 -27.99 -22.15
N GLY A 20 -19.50 -28.66 -21.12
CA GLY A 20 -19.85 -28.04 -19.85
C GLY A 20 -18.61 -27.69 -19.05
N TYR A 21 -18.08 -26.48 -19.30
CA TYR A 21 -17.17 -25.74 -18.43
C TYR A 21 -16.14 -26.62 -17.72
N SER A 22 -14.93 -26.70 -18.26
CA SER A 22 -13.77 -26.77 -17.36
C SER A 22 -13.92 -25.59 -16.40
N ASN A 23 -14.46 -25.84 -15.21
CA ASN A 23 -14.15 -25.09 -14.02
C ASN A 23 -12.64 -25.28 -13.85
N ASP A 24 -11.89 -24.52 -14.64
CA ASP A 24 -10.52 -24.15 -14.34
C ASP A 24 -10.65 -23.59 -12.93
N ARG A 25 -10.39 -24.45 -11.93
CA ARG A 25 -10.44 -24.06 -10.53
C ARG A 25 -9.41 -22.95 -10.47
N GLN A 26 -9.89 -21.70 -10.42
CA GLN A 26 -9.00 -20.55 -10.32
C GLN A 26 -8.11 -20.83 -9.11
N VAL A 27 -6.83 -21.10 -9.36
CA VAL A 27 -5.88 -21.41 -8.29
C VAL A 27 -5.58 -20.09 -7.61
N TYR A 28 -6.26 -19.81 -6.51
CA TYR A 28 -6.03 -18.63 -5.68
C TYR A 28 -4.77 -18.84 -4.83
N SER A 29 -3.60 -18.64 -5.44
CA SER A 29 -2.30 -18.76 -4.77
C SER A 29 -1.95 -17.56 -3.88
N ASP A 30 -2.66 -16.44 -4.05
CA ASP A 30 -2.42 -15.20 -3.32
C ASP A 30 -3.39 -15.07 -2.14
N TYR A 31 -3.02 -14.29 -1.13
CA TYR A 31 -3.93 -13.96 -0.04
C TYR A 31 -3.66 -12.60 0.59
N LEU A 32 -4.71 -12.07 1.21
CA LEU A 32 -4.67 -10.89 2.08
C LEU A 32 -5.01 -11.29 3.51
N LEU A 33 -4.32 -10.70 4.48
CA LEU A 33 -4.73 -10.74 5.89
C LEU A 33 -5.36 -9.41 6.24
N ASP A 34 -6.62 -9.41 6.67
CA ASP A 34 -7.25 -8.21 7.20
C ASP A 34 -6.66 -7.83 8.59
N LYS A 35 -7.16 -6.75 9.19
CA LYS A 35 -6.70 -6.29 10.51
C LYS A 35 -7.02 -7.28 11.64
N ASN A 36 -7.99 -8.17 11.44
CA ASN A 36 -8.41 -9.20 12.38
C ASN A 36 -7.72 -10.55 12.13
N ASN A 37 -6.72 -10.60 11.23
CA ASN A 37 -6.03 -11.82 10.77
C ASN A 37 -6.91 -12.79 9.98
N LYS A 38 -8.08 -12.36 9.49
CA LYS A 38 -8.87 -13.19 8.58
C LYS A 38 -8.14 -13.29 7.24
N LYS A 39 -7.92 -14.52 6.80
CA LYS A 39 -7.35 -14.80 5.48
C LYS A 39 -8.42 -14.64 4.40
N ILE A 40 -8.09 -13.86 3.37
CA ILE A 40 -8.88 -13.68 2.16
C ILE A 40 -8.08 -14.29 1.02
N SER A 41 -8.48 -15.48 0.56
CA SER A 41 -7.92 -16.10 -0.64
C SER A 41 -8.34 -15.28 -1.87
N CYS A 42 -7.39 -14.96 -2.74
CA CYS A 42 -7.64 -14.09 -3.87
C CYS A 42 -6.63 -14.28 -5.01
N ASN A 43 -6.90 -13.63 -6.14
CA ASN A 43 -5.93 -13.36 -7.20
C ASN A 43 -5.63 -11.86 -7.20
N ILE A 44 -4.39 -11.50 -6.91
CA ILE A 44 -3.97 -10.09 -6.86
C ILE A 44 -3.51 -9.69 -8.26
N ARG A 45 -4.21 -8.72 -8.84
CA ARG A 45 -3.94 -8.25 -10.20
C ARG A 45 -2.95 -7.09 -10.23
N GLU A 46 -3.00 -6.23 -9.22
CA GLU A 46 -2.17 -5.02 -9.19
C GLU A 46 -2.00 -4.48 -7.76
N ILE A 47 -0.80 -3.99 -7.43
CA ILE A 47 -0.55 -3.10 -6.30
C ILE A 47 0.04 -1.80 -6.86
N LYS A 48 -0.67 -0.69 -6.71
CA LYS A 48 -0.32 0.60 -7.31
C LYS A 48 -0.79 1.75 -6.44
N ASN A 49 0.03 2.80 -6.27
CA ASN A 49 -0.33 4.00 -5.51
C ASN A 49 -0.84 3.69 -4.08
N GLY A 50 -0.28 2.66 -3.43
CA GLY A 50 -0.71 2.15 -2.13
C GLY A 50 -2.13 1.56 -2.09
N LYS A 51 -2.68 1.17 -3.24
CA LYS A 51 -3.90 0.38 -3.37
C LYS A 51 -3.59 -1.02 -3.88
N ILE A 52 -4.50 -1.93 -3.62
CA ILE A 52 -4.47 -3.30 -4.11
C ILE A 52 -5.76 -3.63 -4.88
N LYS A 53 -5.61 -4.16 -6.09
CA LYS A 53 -6.68 -4.63 -6.95
C LYS A 53 -6.66 -6.16 -6.98
N PHE A 54 -7.73 -6.80 -6.52
CA PHE A 54 -7.77 -8.25 -6.36
C PHE A 54 -9.17 -8.81 -6.62
N GLN A 55 -9.24 -10.07 -7.02
CA GLN A 55 -10.47 -10.86 -7.13
C GLN A 55 -10.50 -11.89 -6.01
N GLN A 56 -11.52 -11.83 -5.15
CA GLN A 56 -11.68 -12.76 -4.03
C GLN A 56 -12.20 -14.12 -4.52
N GLU A 57 -11.78 -15.20 -3.87
CA GLU A 57 -12.31 -16.55 -4.10
C GLU A 57 -13.83 -16.59 -3.99
N GLY A 58 -14.47 -17.24 -4.97
CA GLY A 58 -15.93 -17.34 -5.06
C GLY A 58 -16.64 -16.05 -5.47
N ASN A 59 -15.90 -14.99 -5.83
CA ASN A 59 -16.48 -13.72 -6.27
C ASN A 59 -16.05 -13.39 -7.71
N ILE A 60 -17.02 -12.99 -8.53
CA ILE A 60 -16.78 -12.56 -9.91
C ILE A 60 -16.23 -11.13 -9.98
N PHE A 61 -16.49 -10.30 -8.97
CA PHE A 61 -16.13 -8.90 -8.98
C PHE A 61 -14.70 -8.64 -8.50
N ILE A 62 -14.02 -7.73 -9.19
CA ILE A 62 -12.70 -7.24 -8.79
C ILE A 62 -12.87 -6.08 -7.81
N LYS A 63 -12.25 -6.20 -6.64
CA LYS A 63 -12.21 -5.16 -5.61
C LYS A 63 -10.93 -4.34 -5.74
N THR A 64 -11.01 -3.07 -5.34
CA THR A 64 -9.83 -2.21 -5.16
C THR A 64 -9.91 -1.56 -3.80
N GLU A 65 -8.91 -1.80 -2.95
CA GLU A 65 -8.87 -1.30 -1.58
C GLU A 65 -7.53 -0.64 -1.24
N ASP A 66 -7.52 0.16 -0.18
CA ASP A 66 -6.28 0.74 0.34
C ASP A 66 -5.44 -0.36 1.00
N LEU A 67 -4.14 -0.39 0.70
CA LEU A 67 -3.23 -1.39 1.24
C LEU A 67 -3.15 -1.32 2.77
N SER A 68 -3.41 -0.14 3.37
CA SER A 68 -3.50 0.07 4.82
C SER A 68 -4.69 -0.62 5.50
N ASN A 69 -5.65 -1.14 4.74
CA ASN A 69 -6.74 -1.94 5.29
C ASN A 69 -6.30 -3.37 5.64
N PHE A 70 -5.15 -3.80 5.11
CA PHE A 70 -4.61 -5.12 5.33
C PHE A 70 -3.43 -5.09 6.30
N LYS A 71 -3.25 -6.18 7.03
CA LYS A 71 -2.11 -6.42 7.91
C LYS A 71 -0.94 -7.02 7.15
N ASP A 72 -1.21 -7.92 6.20
CA ASP A 72 -0.19 -8.62 5.42
C ASP A 72 -0.72 -8.99 4.03
N VAL A 73 0.21 -9.26 3.11
CA VAL A 73 -0.09 -9.69 1.74
C VAL A 73 0.90 -10.76 1.31
N LYS A 74 0.39 -11.82 0.69
CA LYS A 74 1.20 -12.77 -0.07
C LYS A 74 0.72 -12.76 -1.50
N PHE A 75 1.66 -12.62 -2.42
CA PHE A 75 1.43 -12.77 -3.84
C PHE A 75 2.50 -13.67 -4.44
N SER A 76 2.08 -14.46 -5.43
CA SER A 76 2.91 -15.40 -6.17
C SER A 76 3.81 -14.69 -7.20
N LYS A 77 3.33 -13.62 -7.83
CA LYS A 77 4.05 -12.88 -8.88
C LYS A 77 4.42 -11.47 -8.42
N THR A 78 5.66 -11.05 -8.66
CA THR A 78 6.20 -9.76 -8.19
C THR A 78 5.88 -8.58 -9.13
N ASP A 79 5.60 -8.86 -10.40
CA ASP A 79 5.25 -7.89 -11.45
C ASP A 79 3.90 -7.18 -11.24
N ILE A 80 3.10 -7.67 -10.29
CA ILE A 80 1.86 -7.03 -9.85
C ILE A 80 2.15 -5.73 -9.08
N VAL A 81 3.32 -5.59 -8.46
CA VAL A 81 3.73 -4.36 -7.76
C VAL A 81 4.22 -3.34 -8.79
N LYS A 82 3.36 -2.38 -9.13
CA LYS A 82 3.70 -1.35 -10.12
C LYS A 82 4.60 -0.29 -9.50
N ASN A 83 5.87 -0.29 -9.88
CA ASN A 83 6.89 0.66 -9.44
C ASN A 83 7.23 1.66 -10.57
N PRO A 84 6.33 2.61 -10.89
CA PRO A 84 6.48 3.47 -12.08
C PRO A 84 7.70 4.40 -12.00
N LEU A 85 8.20 4.68 -10.80
CA LEU A 85 9.35 5.53 -10.58
C LEU A 85 10.66 4.74 -10.40
N ASN A 86 10.63 3.41 -10.57
CA ASN A 86 11.77 2.52 -10.34
C ASN A 86 12.46 2.77 -9.00
N ILE A 87 11.67 3.08 -7.97
CA ILE A 87 12.17 3.37 -6.61
C ILE A 87 12.87 2.12 -6.11
N LYS A 88 14.11 2.30 -5.66
CA LYS A 88 14.83 1.32 -4.85
C LYS A 88 14.91 1.89 -3.45
N VAL A 89 14.45 1.12 -2.45
CA VAL A 89 14.69 1.51 -1.04
C VAL A 89 16.19 1.44 -0.83
N GLU A 90 16.80 2.61 -0.62
CA GLU A 90 18.25 2.74 -0.52
C GLU A 90 18.74 1.94 0.68
N LYS A 91 19.87 1.25 0.50
CA LYS A 91 20.59 0.61 1.60
C LYS A 91 21.39 1.71 2.32
N PRO A 92 20.99 2.14 3.52
CA PRO A 92 21.73 3.16 4.27
C PRO A 92 23.14 2.66 4.60
N ASN A 93 24.11 3.57 4.51
CA ASN A 93 25.47 3.30 5.01
C ASN A 93 25.56 3.69 6.50
N LYS A 94 26.67 3.32 7.17
CA LYS A 94 26.84 3.60 8.61
C LYS A 94 26.82 5.10 8.97
N LYS A 95 27.08 6.01 8.01
CA LYS A 95 27.13 7.46 8.23
C LYS A 95 25.75 8.13 8.18
N TYR A 96 24.76 7.49 7.54
CA TYR A 96 23.45 8.09 7.32
C TYR A 96 22.30 7.16 7.72
N SER A 97 21.14 7.78 7.94
CA SER A 97 19.85 7.12 7.94
C SER A 97 18.96 7.73 6.86
N TYR A 98 17.99 6.95 6.40
CA TYR A 98 17.03 7.39 5.39
C TYR A 98 15.64 7.45 5.95
N ILE A 99 14.97 8.58 5.74
CA ILE A 99 13.56 8.78 6.13
C ILE A 99 12.76 8.99 4.85
N TYR A 100 11.93 8.02 4.50
CA TYR A 100 10.98 8.13 3.41
C TYR A 100 9.67 8.70 3.93
N PHE A 101 9.35 9.93 3.55
CA PHE A 101 8.00 10.46 3.74
C PHE A 101 7.14 10.09 2.54
N TYR A 102 5.91 9.63 2.75
CA TYR A 102 5.01 9.30 1.66
C TYR A 102 3.54 9.53 2.02
N ALA A 103 2.72 9.78 0.99
CA ALA A 103 1.26 9.76 1.12
C ALA A 103 0.69 8.92 -0.02
N ALA A 104 0.13 7.75 0.31
CA ALA A 104 -0.50 6.89 -0.69
C ALA A 104 -1.86 7.47 -1.07
N ASN A 105 -2.84 7.28 -0.19
CA ASN A 105 -4.17 7.89 -0.29
C ASN A 105 -4.44 8.90 0.84
N ASP A 106 -3.41 9.18 1.63
CA ASP A 106 -3.46 10.12 2.75
C ASP A 106 -3.63 11.56 2.26
N ARG A 107 -4.13 12.41 3.16
CA ARG A 107 -4.24 13.85 2.88
C ARG A 107 -2.83 14.45 2.72
N PRO A 108 -2.67 15.46 1.84
CA PRO A 108 -1.42 16.18 1.75
C PRO A 108 -0.99 16.76 3.10
N TYR A 109 0.30 16.72 3.40
CA TYR A 109 0.87 17.27 4.63
C TYR A 109 2.23 17.91 4.34
N THR A 110 2.62 18.88 5.17
CA THR A 110 3.92 19.55 5.06
C THR A 110 4.78 19.18 6.26
N VAL A 111 5.95 18.58 6.00
CA VAL A 111 6.92 18.21 7.03
C VAL A 111 7.76 19.43 7.38
N MET A 112 7.90 19.69 8.67
CA MET A 112 8.68 20.78 9.25
C MET A 112 9.76 20.20 10.17
N GLN A 113 10.91 20.87 10.22
CA GLN A 113 12.00 20.62 11.16
C GLN A 113 12.60 21.97 11.56
N ASN A 114 12.82 22.21 12.85
CA ASN A 114 13.44 23.45 13.35
C ASN A 114 12.80 24.72 12.75
N LYS A 115 11.46 24.78 12.71
CA LYS A 115 10.66 25.87 12.10
C LYS A 115 10.86 26.07 10.58
N LYS A 116 11.65 25.24 9.90
CA LYS A 116 11.85 25.27 8.46
C LYS A 116 11.07 24.15 7.77
N LYS A 117 10.56 24.43 6.57
CA LYS A 117 9.92 23.43 5.70
C LYS A 117 10.98 22.43 5.21
N VAL A 118 10.71 21.14 5.42
CA VAL A 118 11.52 20.04 4.86
C VAL A 118 10.97 19.66 3.49
N VAL A 119 9.66 19.40 3.40
CA VAL A 119 8.98 19.00 2.15
C VAL A 119 7.46 19.11 2.30
N ARG A 120 6.76 19.35 1.20
CA ARG A 120 5.30 19.14 1.11
C ARG A 120 5.03 17.82 0.40
N ILE A 121 4.36 16.89 1.09
CA ILE A 121 3.94 15.60 0.54
C ILE A 121 2.50 15.73 0.07
N THR A 122 2.26 15.41 -1.21
CA THR A 122 0.92 15.33 -1.81
C THR A 122 0.52 13.88 -2.04
N LYS A 123 -0.73 13.65 -2.43
CA LYS A 123 -1.24 12.31 -2.75
C LYS A 123 -0.34 11.61 -3.79
N HIS A 124 -0.14 10.30 -3.60
CA HIS A 124 0.69 9.41 -4.43
C HIS A 124 2.15 9.85 -4.58
N SER A 125 2.67 10.60 -3.61
CA SER A 125 4.04 11.11 -3.65
C SER A 125 4.90 10.62 -2.50
N TYR A 126 6.21 10.60 -2.74
CA TYR A 126 7.22 10.34 -1.71
C TYR A 126 8.35 11.36 -1.73
N TYR A 127 9.08 11.46 -0.63
CA TYR A 127 10.32 12.21 -0.50
C TYR A 127 11.32 11.41 0.34
N LEU A 128 12.55 11.29 -0.15
CA LEU A 128 13.66 10.72 0.60
C LEU A 128 14.42 11.85 1.31
N TYR A 129 14.44 11.78 2.64
CA TYR A 129 15.22 12.67 3.49
C TYR A 129 16.41 11.93 4.09
N ARG A 130 17.61 12.24 3.59
CA ARG A 130 18.87 11.72 4.13
C ARG A 130 19.28 12.54 5.34
N VAL A 131 19.54 11.85 6.44
CA VAL A 131 19.94 12.44 7.72
C VAL A 131 21.20 11.77 8.26
N GLU A 132 21.97 12.47 9.08
CA GLU A 132 23.18 11.93 9.69
C GLU A 132 22.84 10.90 10.77
N ALA A 133 23.62 9.83 10.80
CA ALA A 133 23.49 8.80 11.82
C ALA A 133 23.86 9.34 13.22
N ASN A 134 23.33 8.67 14.24
CA ASN A 134 23.52 8.92 15.67
C ASN A 134 23.04 10.29 16.16
N LYS A 135 22.23 11.00 15.36
CA LYS A 135 21.56 12.24 15.75
C LYS A 135 20.07 12.01 16.00
N THR A 136 19.46 12.88 16.80
CA THR A 136 18.02 12.90 17.04
C THR A 136 17.36 13.98 16.18
N TYR A 137 16.29 13.61 15.49
CA TYR A 137 15.53 14.48 14.60
C TYR A 137 14.11 14.65 15.13
N GLU A 138 13.70 15.91 15.33
CA GLU A 138 12.32 16.26 15.68
C GLU A 138 11.58 16.79 14.45
N LEU A 139 10.58 16.04 14.00
CA LEU A 139 9.80 16.33 12.80
C LEU A 139 8.33 16.53 13.16
N TYR A 140 7.64 17.43 12.49
CA TYR A 140 6.21 17.66 12.73
C TYR A 140 5.49 18.13 11.47
N CYS A 141 4.16 18.07 11.46
CA CYS A 141 3.36 18.63 10.37
C CYS A 141 3.15 20.14 10.56
N SER A 142 3.21 20.92 9.48
CA SER A 142 2.80 22.33 9.49
C SER A 142 1.37 22.48 10.02
N GLY A 143 1.12 23.55 10.79
CA GLY A 143 -0.13 23.75 11.53
C GLY A 143 -0.17 23.05 12.90
N ASN A 144 0.75 22.12 13.17
CA ASN A 144 0.86 21.40 14.44
C ASN A 144 2.02 21.98 15.27
N SER A 145 1.83 23.21 15.79
CA SER A 145 2.88 23.94 16.52
C SER A 145 3.05 23.51 17.98
N ARG A 146 2.10 22.74 18.52
CA ARG A 146 2.15 22.28 19.91
C ARG A 146 3.21 21.17 20.03
N LYS A 147 4.17 21.34 20.95
CA LYS A 147 5.27 20.40 21.25
C LYS A 147 4.84 18.92 21.39
N LYS A 148 3.55 18.65 21.62
CA LYS A 148 2.98 17.32 21.93
C LYS A 148 2.84 16.38 20.73
N GLU A 149 2.98 16.84 19.48
CA GLU A 149 2.78 15.98 18.29
C GLU A 149 4.01 15.88 17.37
N LYS A 150 5.21 16.11 17.95
CA LYS A 150 6.47 15.87 17.26
C LYS A 150 6.76 14.38 17.16
N LEU A 151 7.23 13.95 15.99
CA LEU A 151 7.88 12.66 15.80
C LEU A 151 9.38 12.83 16.07
N THR A 152 9.86 12.20 17.14
CA THR A 152 11.28 12.16 17.49
C THR A 152 11.90 10.86 16.98
N LEU A 153 12.90 10.97 16.11
CA LEU A 153 13.63 9.82 15.54
C LEU A 153 15.10 9.88 15.93
N LYS A 154 15.58 8.85 16.63
CA LYS A 154 17.02 8.59 16.75
C LYS A 154 17.48 7.93 15.46
N ALA A 155 18.18 8.68 14.61
CA ALA A 155 18.65 8.22 13.31
C ALA A 155 19.80 7.22 13.49
N LEU A 156 19.50 5.93 13.52
CA LEU A 156 20.55 4.92 13.66
C LEU A 156 21.23 4.67 12.31
N GLY A 157 22.56 4.67 12.28
CA GLY A 157 23.32 4.40 11.06
C GLY A 157 22.90 3.08 10.42
N GLY A 158 22.71 3.06 9.12
CA GLY A 158 22.23 1.85 8.44
C GLY A 158 20.73 1.55 8.66
N LYS A 159 19.92 2.49 9.17
CA LYS A 159 18.45 2.33 9.26
C LYS A 159 17.69 3.16 8.24
N THR A 160 16.57 2.60 7.82
CA THR A 160 15.56 3.24 6.98
C THR A 160 14.25 3.32 7.75
N TYR A 161 13.62 4.49 7.74
CA TYR A 161 12.34 4.78 8.34
C TYR A 161 11.35 5.14 7.24
N ILE A 162 10.17 4.54 7.25
CA ILE A 162 9.07 4.91 6.37
C ILE A 162 8.05 5.65 7.23
N VAL A 163 7.70 6.88 6.84
CA VAL A 163 6.91 7.81 7.65
C VAL A 163 5.75 8.33 6.82
N LYS A 164 4.56 8.38 7.42
CA LYS A 164 3.37 8.98 6.82
C LYS A 164 2.71 9.99 7.75
N GLY A 165 1.92 10.87 7.17
CA GLY A 165 0.99 11.73 7.90
C GLY A 165 -0.32 11.00 8.16
N ILE A 166 -0.81 11.03 9.40
CA ILE A 166 -2.15 10.55 9.76
C ILE A 166 -2.95 11.66 10.41
N ARG A 167 -4.29 11.57 10.35
CA ARG A 167 -5.17 12.52 11.02
C ARG A 167 -4.94 12.49 12.54
N ALA A 168 -4.67 13.63 13.14
CA ALA A 168 -4.64 13.77 14.60
C ALA A 168 -6.08 13.67 15.14
N LYS A 169 -6.26 12.95 16.26
CA LYS A 169 -7.54 12.90 16.97
C LYS A 169 -7.79 14.29 17.57
N LYS A 170 -8.86 14.97 17.15
CA LYS A 170 -9.27 16.25 17.76
C LYS A 170 -9.85 15.97 19.15
N THR A 171 -9.45 16.73 20.16
CA THR A 171 -10.28 16.88 21.37
C THR A 171 -11.46 17.80 21.07
N GLN A 172 -12.57 17.74 21.83
CA GLN A 172 -13.78 18.55 21.61
C GLN A 172 -13.47 20.06 21.46
N ALA A 173 -12.50 20.59 22.22
CA ALA A 173 -12.04 21.98 22.11
C ALA A 173 -11.33 22.35 20.79
N GLN A 174 -10.93 21.37 19.97
CA GLN A 174 -10.23 21.57 18.69
C GLN A 174 -11.15 21.47 17.46
N MET A 175 -12.46 21.24 17.65
CA MET A 175 -13.43 21.22 16.54
C MET A 175 -13.64 22.60 15.90
N TYR A 176 -13.52 23.68 16.68
CA TYR A 176 -13.77 25.06 16.23
C TYR A 176 -12.67 25.68 15.36
N ASN A 177 -11.46 25.11 15.33
CA ASN A 177 -10.42 25.51 14.37
C ASN A 177 -10.44 24.57 13.15
N SER A 178 -10.76 25.13 11.98
CA SER A 178 -11.01 24.44 10.70
C SER A 178 -9.80 23.73 10.08
N GLY A 179 -8.62 23.80 10.71
CA GLY A 179 -7.44 23.04 10.28
C GLY A 179 -7.52 21.56 10.66
N ILE A 180 -7.46 20.66 9.68
CA ILE A 180 -7.19 19.24 9.96
C ILE A 180 -5.72 19.09 10.33
N LEU A 181 -5.45 18.90 11.62
CA LEU A 181 -4.13 18.58 12.12
C LEU A 181 -3.74 17.16 11.67
N SER A 182 -2.60 17.06 11.00
CA SER A 182 -1.95 15.77 10.74
C SER A 182 -0.80 15.58 11.73
N LYS A 183 -0.53 14.34 12.13
CA LYS A 183 0.66 13.97 12.89
C LYS A 183 1.52 12.99 12.09
N LEU A 184 2.83 13.06 12.27
CA LEU A 184 3.76 12.13 11.62
C LEU A 184 3.88 10.86 12.46
N VAL A 185 3.87 9.71 11.81
CA VAL A 185 4.10 8.41 12.45
C VAL A 185 5.02 7.55 11.60
N VAL A 186 5.88 6.76 12.25
CA VAL A 186 6.61 5.69 11.57
C VAL A 186 5.61 4.60 11.20
N ASP A 187 5.59 4.24 9.92
CA ASP A 187 4.69 3.23 9.39
C ASP A 187 5.31 1.84 9.52
N ASN A 188 5.11 1.24 10.70
CA ASN A 188 5.61 -0.08 11.06
C ASN A 188 4.86 -1.25 10.37
N SER A 189 3.99 -0.97 9.40
CA SER A 189 3.32 -2.03 8.64
C SER A 189 4.30 -2.76 7.73
N LYS A 190 4.21 -4.09 7.66
CA LYS A 190 4.93 -4.90 6.65
C LYS A 190 4.66 -4.43 5.22
N LEU A 191 3.51 -3.80 5.00
CA LEU A 191 3.03 -3.33 3.71
C LEU A 191 3.55 -1.94 3.32
N SER A 192 4.16 -1.19 4.25
CA SER A 192 4.58 0.18 4.01
C SER A 192 5.63 0.29 2.89
N LYS A 193 6.47 -0.73 2.73
CA LYS A 193 7.42 -0.83 1.63
C LYS A 193 6.72 -0.89 0.27
N TYR A 194 5.67 -1.72 0.13
CA TYR A 194 4.91 -1.80 -1.13
C TYR A 194 4.15 -0.51 -1.41
N ALA A 195 3.60 0.12 -0.37
CA ALA A 195 2.98 1.44 -0.52
C ALA A 195 4.00 2.47 -1.06
N LEU A 196 5.19 2.56 -0.46
CA LEU A 196 6.25 3.45 -0.91
C LEU A 196 6.71 3.16 -2.35
N LEU A 197 6.97 1.90 -2.68
CA LEU A 197 7.47 1.50 -4.00
C LEU A 197 6.49 1.78 -5.14
N THR A 198 5.21 1.93 -4.82
CA THR A 198 4.16 2.11 -5.83
C THR A 198 3.76 3.57 -6.04
N MET A 199 4.50 4.51 -5.45
CA MET A 199 4.27 5.95 -5.62
C MET A 199 4.55 6.39 -7.05
N SER A 200 3.75 7.35 -7.54
CA SER A 200 3.84 7.86 -8.91
C SER A 200 4.51 9.22 -9.02
N LYS A 201 4.79 9.90 -7.89
CA LYS A 201 5.43 11.22 -7.89
C LYS A 201 6.54 11.33 -6.84
N LYS A 202 7.64 12.01 -7.18
CA LYS A 202 8.64 12.45 -6.20
C LYS A 202 8.32 13.89 -5.80
N ALA A 203 8.14 14.14 -4.51
CA ALA A 203 7.90 15.48 -4.00
C ALA A 203 9.17 16.34 -4.10
N LYS A 204 8.99 17.63 -4.38
CA LYS A 204 10.07 18.62 -4.42
C LYS A 204 10.10 19.40 -3.11
N LYS A 205 11.31 19.74 -2.66
CA LYS A 205 11.56 20.51 -1.42
C LYS A 205 10.85 21.86 -1.46
#